data_AF-A0A9P7GG14-F1
#
_entry.id   AF-A0A9P7GG14-F1
#
_cell.length_a   1.000
_cell.length_b   1.000
_cell.length_c   1.000
_cell.angle_alpha   90.00
_cell.angle_beta   90.00
_cell.angle_gamma   90.00
#
_symmetry.space_group_name_H-M   'P 1'
#
loop_
_entity.id
_entity.type
_entity.pdbx_description
1 polymer ?
#
loop_
_entity_poly.entity_id
_entity_poly.type
_entity_poly.pdbx_seq_one_letter_code
_entity_poly.pdbx_strand_id
1 'polypeptide(L)'
;MHNRIVKVLSAEGLHPITLAMIPEKGWVHDANDKGLGLPKSSSYVPLAVDPVARALFGYEALDRSGRLPEAFRGPVQTLIQRTWTNIRNQTKRNLDKIGGAEEAARKAFEDLLKGVPTKPQIRAVIHKVSKWQLLAQNLQTTENIAKAAEILDELHSIMSGLEGKGSATQLDPE
;
A
#
# COMPACT_ATOMS: atom_id res chain seq x y z
N MET A 1 6.62 15.51 -6.54
CA MET A 1 6.76 14.95 -7.91
C MET A 1 6.50 13.45 -7.94
N HIS A 2 7.30 12.58 -7.30
CA HIS A 2 7.13 11.12 -7.33
C HIS A 2 5.70 10.64 -7.00
N ASN A 3 5.04 11.19 -5.97
CA ASN A 3 3.66 10.83 -5.64
C ASN A 3 2.65 11.11 -6.77
N ARG A 4 2.86 12.17 -7.58
CA ARG A 4 2.02 12.45 -8.76
C ARG A 4 2.25 11.39 -9.83
N ILE A 5 3.51 11.02 -10.08
CA ILE A 5 3.86 9.97 -11.04
C ILE A 5 3.26 8.62 -10.60
N VAL A 6 3.37 8.24 -9.32
CA VAL A 6 2.76 7.02 -8.77
C VAL A 6 1.24 6.99 -9.00
N LYS A 7 0.55 8.12 -8.76
CA LYS A 7 -0.89 8.23 -8.99
C LYS A 7 -1.25 8.02 -10.46
N VAL A 8 -0.48 8.62 -11.38
CA VAL A 8 -0.68 8.42 -12.82
C VAL A 8 -0.44 6.96 -13.20
N LEU A 9 0.68 6.36 -12.77
CA LEU A 9 0.96 4.96 -13.04
C LEU A 9 -0.16 4.04 -12.53
N SER A 10 -0.75 4.35 -11.36
CA SER A 10 -1.88 3.59 -10.83
C SER A 10 -3.15 3.77 -11.66
N ALA A 11 -3.48 5.00 -12.04
CA ALA A 11 -4.66 5.32 -12.84
C ALA A 11 -4.60 4.72 -14.26
N GLU A 12 -3.41 4.68 -14.86
CA GLU A 12 -3.17 4.09 -16.19
C GLU A 12 -2.98 2.56 -16.14
N GLY A 13 -3.08 1.93 -14.96
CA GLY A 13 -2.84 0.49 -14.81
C GLY A 13 -1.37 0.08 -15.05
N LEU A 14 -0.44 1.04 -15.03
CA LEU A 14 1.00 0.88 -15.24
C LEU A 14 1.80 0.79 -13.93
N HIS A 15 1.12 0.67 -12.78
CA HIS A 15 1.81 0.54 -11.50
C HIS A 15 2.53 -0.82 -11.40
N PRO A 16 3.81 -0.89 -11.00
CA PRO A 16 4.59 -2.12 -11.03
C PRO A 16 3.95 -3.30 -10.28
N ILE A 17 3.35 -3.03 -9.12
CA ILE A 17 2.68 -4.05 -8.29
C ILE A 17 1.42 -4.57 -9.01
N THR A 18 0.61 -3.65 -9.55
CA THR A 18 -0.63 -4.01 -10.26
C THR A 18 -0.32 -4.84 -11.50
N LEU A 19 0.72 -4.48 -12.24
CA LEU A 19 1.17 -5.25 -13.40
C LEU A 19 1.67 -6.65 -13.01
N ALA A 20 2.29 -6.81 -11.84
CA ALA A 20 2.76 -8.11 -11.35
C ALA A 20 1.62 -9.04 -10.91
N MET A 21 0.42 -8.52 -10.64
CA MET A 21 -0.75 -9.32 -10.27
C MET A 21 -1.56 -9.85 -11.46
N ILE A 22 -1.20 -9.47 -12.70
CA ILE A 22 -1.92 -9.93 -13.91
C ILE A 22 -1.37 -11.32 -14.27
N PRO A 23 -2.17 -12.41 -14.14
CA PRO A 23 -1.65 -13.79 -14.20
C PRO A 23 -1.15 -14.24 -15.58
N GLU A 24 -1.35 -13.45 -16.64
CA GLU A 24 -1.57 -14.01 -17.98
C GLU A 24 -0.61 -13.53 -19.08
N LYS A 25 0.56 -13.01 -18.77
CA LYS A 25 1.44 -12.52 -19.84
C LYS A 25 2.87 -12.94 -19.59
N GLY A 26 3.46 -13.59 -20.60
CA GLY A 26 4.87 -13.98 -20.69
C GLY A 26 5.81 -12.77 -20.67
N TRP A 27 5.80 -12.05 -19.56
CA TRP A 27 6.56 -10.84 -19.35
C TRP A 27 7.99 -11.17 -18.99
N VAL A 28 8.92 -10.36 -19.50
CA VAL A 28 10.32 -10.39 -19.08
C VAL A 28 10.39 -9.86 -17.65
N HIS A 29 10.52 -10.79 -16.69
CA HIS A 29 10.87 -10.44 -15.32
C HIS A 29 12.24 -9.79 -15.30
N ASP A 30 12.40 -8.78 -14.46
CA ASP A 30 13.70 -8.16 -14.28
C ASP A 30 14.65 -9.17 -13.62
N ALA A 31 15.74 -9.54 -14.30
CA ALA A 31 16.69 -10.56 -13.84
C ALA A 31 17.37 -10.20 -12.50
N ASN A 32 17.36 -8.92 -12.10
CA ASN A 32 17.86 -8.47 -10.81
C ASN A 32 16.79 -8.54 -9.70
N ASP A 33 15.58 -8.99 -10.02
CA ASP A 33 14.47 -9.10 -9.08
C ASP A 33 14.53 -10.47 -8.42
N LYS A 34 14.86 -10.48 -7.13
CA LYS A 34 15.01 -11.69 -6.31
C LYS A 34 13.65 -12.37 -6.05
N GLY A 35 12.96 -12.82 -7.10
CA GLY A 35 11.70 -13.56 -7.00
C GLY A 35 10.44 -12.70 -6.78
N LEU A 36 10.54 -11.38 -6.90
CA LEU A 36 9.43 -10.45 -6.75
C LEU A 36 8.49 -10.43 -7.98
N GLY A 37 8.95 -10.98 -9.10
CA GLY A 37 8.17 -11.08 -10.35
C GLY A 37 7.84 -9.73 -10.99
N LEU A 38 8.46 -8.63 -10.58
CA LEU A 38 8.08 -7.31 -11.06
C LEU A 38 8.46 -7.13 -12.55
N PRO A 39 7.62 -6.42 -13.32
CA PRO A 39 7.88 -6.19 -14.72
C PRO A 39 9.12 -5.32 -14.94
N LYS A 40 9.82 -5.57 -16.05
CA LYS A 40 10.92 -4.71 -16.49
C LYS A 40 10.41 -3.31 -16.87
N SER A 41 10.98 -2.28 -16.24
CA SER A 41 10.58 -0.88 -16.44
C SER A 41 10.65 -0.42 -17.90
N SER A 42 11.63 -0.91 -18.67
CA SER A 42 11.81 -0.54 -20.08
C SER A 42 10.60 -0.82 -20.96
N SER A 43 9.75 -1.78 -20.57
CA SER A 43 8.56 -2.16 -21.34
C SER A 43 7.35 -1.26 -21.06
N TYR A 44 7.35 -0.52 -19.94
CA TYR A 44 6.17 0.21 -19.45
C TYR A 44 6.40 1.71 -19.27
N VAL A 45 7.64 2.10 -18.93
CA VAL A 45 8.00 3.52 -18.79
C VAL A 45 7.66 4.33 -20.04
N PRO A 46 7.92 3.86 -21.28
CA PRO A 46 7.55 4.62 -22.48
C PRO A 46 6.04 4.87 -22.63
N LEU A 47 5.19 3.95 -22.14
CA LEU A 47 3.74 4.05 -22.21
C LEU A 47 3.18 5.13 -21.26
N ALA A 48 3.90 5.41 -20.17
CA ALA A 48 3.49 6.37 -19.16
C ALA A 48 3.92 7.82 -19.48
N VAL A 49 4.73 8.06 -20.52
CA VAL A 49 5.37 9.37 -20.75
C VAL A 49 4.36 10.49 -20.94
N ASP A 50 3.40 10.31 -21.83
CA ASP A 50 2.39 11.32 -22.16
C ASP A 50 1.44 11.62 -20.98
N PRO A 51 0.82 10.62 -20.32
CA PRO A 51 -0.05 10.90 -19.17
C PRO A 51 0.73 11.48 -17.98
N VAL A 52 1.99 11.08 -17.77
CA VAL A 52 2.84 11.66 -16.71
C VAL A 52 3.22 13.10 -17.05
N ALA A 53 3.59 13.39 -18.30
CA ALA A 53 3.91 14.74 -18.74
C ALA A 53 2.71 15.67 -18.54
N ARG A 54 1.51 15.23 -18.96
CA ARG A 54 0.25 15.94 -18.71
C ARG A 54 0.06 16.25 -17.23
N ALA A 55 0.24 15.24 -16.39
CA ALA A 55 0.01 15.37 -14.96
C ALA A 55 1.05 16.23 -14.25
N LEU A 56 2.27 16.38 -14.78
CA LEU A 56 3.34 17.17 -14.17
C LEU A 56 3.37 18.61 -14.68
N PHE A 57 3.18 18.81 -15.99
CA PHE A 57 3.45 20.07 -16.68
C PHE A 57 2.20 20.73 -17.28
N GLY A 58 1.05 20.04 -17.27
CA GLY A 58 -0.20 20.55 -17.86
C GLY A 58 -0.43 20.06 -19.28
N TYR A 59 -1.55 20.47 -19.87
CA TYR A 59 -1.91 20.13 -21.26
C TYR A 59 -1.05 20.88 -22.27
N GLU A 60 -0.55 22.04 -21.88
CA GLU A 60 0.27 22.96 -22.67
C GLU A 60 1.65 22.37 -23.00
N ALA A 61 2.09 21.37 -22.24
CA ALA A 61 3.34 20.64 -22.49
C ALA A 61 3.21 19.59 -23.60
N LEU A 62 1.98 19.31 -24.06
CA LEU A 62 1.71 18.33 -25.10
C LEU A 62 1.47 19.01 -26.45
N ASP A 63 1.75 18.30 -27.52
CA ASP A 63 1.39 18.72 -28.87
C ASP A 63 -0.11 18.56 -29.14
N ARG A 64 -0.53 18.92 -30.35
CA ARG A 64 -1.94 18.82 -30.79
C ARG A 64 -2.48 17.38 -30.80
N SER A 65 -1.59 16.39 -30.83
CA SER A 65 -1.94 14.96 -30.77
C SER A 65 -1.96 14.43 -29.34
N GLY A 66 -1.75 15.28 -28.33
CA GLY A 66 -1.67 14.89 -26.93
C GLY A 66 -0.37 14.17 -26.57
N ARG A 67 0.70 14.35 -27.37
CA ARG A 67 2.00 13.72 -27.15
C ARG A 67 3.03 14.72 -26.67
N LEU A 68 3.89 14.30 -25.76
CA LEU A 68 5.05 15.07 -25.34
C LEU A 68 6.07 15.12 -26.50
N PRO A 69 6.59 16.31 -26.88
CA PRO A 69 7.61 16.45 -27.91
C PRO A 69 8.85 15.60 -27.63
N GLU A 70 9.45 15.05 -28.70
CA GLU A 70 10.53 14.04 -28.60
C GLU A 70 11.70 14.48 -27.71
N ALA A 71 12.09 15.75 -27.81
CA ALA A 71 13.18 16.34 -27.01
C ALA A 71 12.98 16.21 -25.49
N PHE A 72 11.72 16.14 -25.02
CA PHE A 72 11.39 16.04 -23.59
C PHE A 72 11.08 14.61 -23.14
N ARG A 73 10.92 13.66 -24.06
CA ARG A 73 10.58 12.26 -23.71
C ARG A 73 11.66 11.61 -22.86
N GLY A 74 12.93 11.73 -23.24
CA GLY A 74 14.06 11.16 -22.47
C GLY A 74 14.13 11.65 -21.00
N PRO A 75 14.08 12.97 -20.75
CA PRO A 75 13.99 13.51 -19.40
C PRO A 75 12.78 12.99 -18.59
N VAL A 76 11.59 12.96 -19.20
CA VAL A 76 10.38 12.47 -18.51
C VAL A 76 10.48 10.97 -18.22
N GLN A 77 10.97 10.15 -19.17
CA GLN A 77 11.23 8.73 -18.95
C GLN A 77 12.19 8.52 -17.78
N THR A 78 13.23 9.34 -17.65
CA THR A 78 14.18 9.26 -16.53
C THR A 78 13.50 9.50 -15.17
N LEU A 79 12.59 10.47 -15.08
CA LEU A 79 11.80 10.73 -13.88
C LEU A 79 10.87 9.55 -13.53
N ILE A 80 10.21 8.98 -14.54
CA ILE A 80 9.35 7.81 -14.37
C ILE A 80 10.18 6.61 -13.93
N GLN A 81 11.32 6.35 -14.56
CA GLN A 81 12.22 5.25 -14.23
C GLN A 81 12.76 5.36 -12.80
N ARG A 82 13.14 6.57 -12.35
CA ARG A 82 13.52 6.79 -10.95
C ARG A 82 12.36 6.49 -9.99
N THR A 83 11.15 6.89 -10.36
CA THR A 83 9.94 6.57 -9.58
C THR A 83 9.70 5.06 -9.53
N TRP A 84 9.83 4.37 -10.66
CA TRP A 84 9.71 2.93 -10.76
C TRP A 84 10.68 2.19 -9.84
N THR A 85 11.96 2.58 -9.88
CA THR A 85 13.00 2.02 -9.00
C THR A 85 12.68 2.26 -7.53
N ASN A 86 12.16 3.45 -7.18
CA ASN A 86 11.73 3.75 -5.81
C ASN A 86 10.57 2.85 -5.38
N ILE A 87 9.56 2.64 -6.24
CA ILE A 87 8.44 1.74 -5.96
C ILE A 87 8.98 0.33 -5.70
N ARG A 88 9.82 -0.21 -6.60
CA ARG A 88 10.39 -1.55 -6.46
C ARG A 88 11.18 -1.73 -5.16
N ASN A 89 12.05 -0.77 -4.84
CA ASN A 89 12.80 -0.79 -3.58
C ASN A 89 11.88 -0.73 -2.36
N GLN A 90 10.80 0.06 -2.45
CA GLN A 90 9.79 0.11 -1.39
C GLN A 90 9.04 -1.22 -1.25
N THR A 91 8.60 -1.82 -2.35
CA THR A 91 7.91 -3.12 -2.37
C THR A 91 8.77 -4.19 -1.72
N LYS A 92 10.05 -4.28 -2.09
CA LYS A 92 10.99 -5.22 -1.48
C LYS A 92 11.09 -5.02 0.03
N ARG A 93 11.30 -3.79 0.49
CA ARG A 93 11.36 -3.47 1.92
C ARG A 93 10.05 -3.77 2.65
N ASN A 94 8.91 -3.64 1.99
CA ASN A 94 7.61 -3.96 2.57
C ASN A 94 7.41 -5.47 2.68
N LEU A 95 7.82 -6.26 1.68
CA LEU A 95 7.80 -7.72 1.74
C LEU A 95 8.66 -8.25 2.88
N ASP A 96 9.88 -7.73 3.04
CA ASP A 96 10.77 -8.14 4.13
C ASP A 96 10.16 -7.86 5.51
N LYS A 97 9.24 -6.89 5.60
CA LYS A 97 8.63 -6.44 6.86
C LYS A 97 7.26 -7.05 7.15
N ILE A 98 6.53 -7.54 6.14
CA ILE A 98 5.11 -7.90 6.33
C ILE A 98 4.95 -9.06 7.31
N GLY A 99 5.80 -10.08 7.24
CA GLY A 99 5.74 -11.23 8.16
C GLY A 99 5.97 -10.82 9.62
N GLY A 100 7.00 -10.02 9.89
CA GLY A 100 7.26 -9.51 11.25
C GLY A 100 6.17 -8.56 11.75
N ALA A 101 5.51 -7.82 10.84
CA ALA A 101 4.36 -6.99 11.20
C ALA A 101 3.12 -7.82 11.55
N GLU A 102 2.86 -8.90 10.81
CA GLU A 102 1.79 -9.85 11.12
C GLU A 102 2.01 -10.51 12.47
N GLU A 103 3.20 -11.09 12.70
CA GLU A 103 3.53 -11.77 13.96
C GLU A 103 3.41 -10.83 15.16
N ALA A 104 3.94 -9.61 15.04
CA ALA A 104 3.85 -8.61 16.10
C ALA A 104 2.42 -8.16 16.39
N ALA A 105 1.55 -8.10 15.37
CA ALA A 105 0.15 -7.76 15.51
C ALA A 105 -0.64 -8.90 16.16
N ARG A 106 -0.49 -10.14 15.67
CA ARG A 106 -1.14 -11.34 16.21
C ARG A 106 -0.76 -11.60 17.66
N LYS A 107 0.54 -11.57 17.98
CA LYS A 107 1.01 -11.75 19.35
C LYS A 107 0.44 -10.70 20.29
N ALA A 108 0.42 -9.43 19.88
CA ALA A 108 -0.13 -8.36 20.70
C ALA A 108 -1.64 -8.53 20.93
N PHE A 109 -2.36 -9.07 19.94
CA PHE A 109 -3.77 -9.39 20.06
C PHE A 109 -4.00 -10.59 20.99
N GLU A 110 -3.25 -11.68 20.85
CA GLU A 110 -3.33 -12.84 21.74
C GLU A 110 -2.99 -12.48 23.20
N ASP A 111 -1.97 -11.65 23.42
CA ASP A 111 -1.60 -11.19 24.76
C ASP A 111 -2.68 -10.31 25.39
N LEU A 112 -3.43 -9.54 24.59
CA LEU A 112 -4.57 -8.75 25.04
C LEU A 112 -5.70 -9.65 25.57
N LEU A 113 -5.93 -10.79 24.94
CA LEU A 113 -7.00 -11.74 25.31
C LEU A 113 -6.72 -12.52 26.60
N LYS A 114 -5.46 -12.57 27.07
CA LYS A 114 -5.06 -13.32 28.27
C LYS A 114 -5.47 -12.62 29.59
N GLY A 115 -5.91 -11.38 29.54
CA GLY A 115 -6.26 -10.60 30.74
C GLY A 115 -7.50 -9.72 30.53
N VAL A 116 -7.78 -8.84 31.49
CA VAL A 116 -8.84 -7.82 31.33
C VAL A 116 -8.25 -6.68 30.48
N PRO A 117 -8.71 -6.50 29.23
CA PRO A 117 -8.15 -5.51 28.35
C PRO A 117 -8.49 -4.09 28.81
N THR A 118 -7.49 -3.22 28.85
CA THR A 118 -7.68 -1.78 29.13
C THR A 118 -7.73 -0.98 27.81
N LYS A 119 -8.40 0.18 27.82
CA LYS A 119 -8.47 1.07 26.64
C LYS A 119 -7.08 1.39 26.05
N PRO A 120 -6.04 1.70 26.85
CA PRO A 120 -4.69 1.93 26.31
C PRO A 120 -4.08 0.71 25.61
N GLN A 121 -4.28 -0.49 26.17
CA GLN A 121 -3.78 -1.73 25.56
C GLN A 121 -4.47 -2.01 24.22
N ILE A 122 -5.79 -1.86 24.14
CA ILE A 122 -6.55 -2.02 22.90
C ILE A 122 -6.03 -1.07 21.82
N ARG A 123 -5.86 0.23 22.14
CA ARG A 123 -5.31 1.22 21.20
C ARG A 123 -3.91 0.84 20.70
N ALA A 124 -3.06 0.31 21.58
CA ALA A 124 -1.72 -0.14 21.20
C ALA A 124 -1.79 -1.32 20.21
N VAL A 125 -2.72 -2.26 20.39
CA VAL A 125 -2.93 -3.36 19.44
C VAL A 125 -3.50 -2.84 18.12
N ILE A 126 -4.50 -1.96 18.14
CA ILE A 126 -5.06 -1.31 16.93
C ILE A 126 -3.94 -0.69 16.09
N HIS A 127 -3.00 0.01 16.72
CA HIS A 127 -1.88 0.62 15.99
C HIS A 127 -1.00 -0.42 15.27
N LYS A 128 -0.68 -1.54 15.94
CA LYS A 128 0.11 -2.63 15.36
C LYS A 128 -0.62 -3.28 14.18
N VAL A 129 -1.92 -3.57 14.34
CA VAL A 129 -2.74 -4.18 13.29
C VAL A 129 -2.92 -3.22 12.10
N SER A 130 -3.15 -1.93 12.36
CA SER A 130 -3.24 -0.91 11.31
C SER A 130 -1.94 -0.78 10.50
N LYS A 131 -0.78 -0.87 11.17
CA LYS A 131 0.52 -0.86 10.50
C LYS A 131 0.70 -2.08 9.60
N TRP A 132 0.29 -3.27 10.05
CA TRP A 132 0.28 -4.48 9.23
C TRP A 132 -0.68 -4.34 8.04
N GLN A 133 -1.90 -3.86 8.27
CA GLN A 133 -2.90 -3.63 7.22
C GLN A 133 -2.39 -2.66 6.15
N LEU A 134 -1.73 -1.57 6.54
CA LEU A 134 -1.14 -0.62 5.59
C LEU A 134 -0.04 -1.27 4.73
N LEU A 135 0.81 -2.12 5.32
CA LEU A 135 1.80 -2.89 4.56
C LEU A 135 1.12 -3.85 3.58
N ALA A 136 0.07 -4.54 4.02
CA ALA A 136 -0.72 -5.45 3.18
C ALA A 136 -1.40 -4.72 2.01
N GLN A 137 -1.96 -3.53 2.25
CA GLN A 137 -2.54 -2.67 1.20
C GLN A 137 -1.48 -2.22 0.18
N ASN A 138 -0.31 -1.78 0.66
CA ASN A 138 0.79 -1.39 -0.22
C ASN A 138 1.30 -2.55 -1.09
N LEU A 139 1.21 -3.79 -0.59
CA LEU A 139 1.58 -5.00 -1.31
C LEU A 139 0.42 -5.62 -2.08
N GLN A 140 -0.79 -5.05 -1.98
CA GLN A 140 -2.02 -5.56 -2.60
C GLN A 140 -2.34 -7.03 -2.22
N THR A 141 -1.94 -7.46 -1.02
CA THR A 141 -2.17 -8.83 -0.54
C THR A 141 -3.56 -8.94 0.11
N THR A 142 -4.56 -9.40 -0.65
CA THR A 142 -5.97 -9.48 -0.23
C THR A 142 -6.17 -10.30 1.04
N GLU A 143 -5.48 -11.44 1.18
CA GLU A 143 -5.56 -12.31 2.36
C GLU A 143 -5.13 -11.57 3.64
N ASN A 144 -3.98 -10.90 3.62
CA ASN A 144 -3.48 -10.15 4.79
C ASN A 144 -4.36 -8.93 5.11
N ILE A 145 -4.93 -8.28 4.09
CA ILE A 145 -5.88 -7.18 4.28
C ILE A 145 -7.12 -7.67 5.03
N ALA A 146 -7.68 -8.82 4.62
CA ALA A 146 -8.85 -9.42 5.24
C ALA A 146 -8.56 -9.81 6.70
N LYS A 147 -7.48 -10.56 6.94
CA LYS A 147 -7.07 -10.98 8.29
C LYS A 147 -6.83 -9.79 9.23
N ALA A 148 -6.20 -8.72 8.74
CA ALA A 148 -5.98 -7.53 9.56
C ALA A 148 -7.29 -6.78 9.85
N ALA A 149 -8.23 -6.75 8.91
CA ALA A 149 -9.55 -6.14 9.11
C ALA A 149 -10.37 -6.91 10.15
N GLU A 150 -10.37 -8.25 10.10
CA GLU A 150 -11.06 -9.10 11.09
C GLU A 150 -10.60 -8.79 12.52
N ILE A 151 -9.29 -8.68 12.75
CA ILE A 151 -8.74 -8.35 14.08
C ILE A 151 -9.14 -6.93 14.50
N LEU A 152 -9.18 -5.96 13.58
CA LEU A 152 -9.62 -4.59 13.89
C LEU A 152 -11.09 -4.55 14.29
N ASP A 153 -11.95 -5.29 13.60
CA ASP A 153 -13.37 -5.37 13.91
C ASP A 153 -13.60 -6.00 15.30
N GLU A 154 -12.84 -7.04 15.63
CA GLU A 154 -12.88 -7.65 16.97
C GLU A 154 -12.41 -6.68 18.06
N LEU A 155 -11.31 -5.93 17.81
CA LEU A 155 -10.83 -4.91 18.75
C LEU A 155 -11.84 -3.78 18.96
N HIS A 156 -12.56 -3.35 17.93
CA HIS A 156 -13.63 -2.35 18.05
C HIS A 156 -14.82 -2.89 18.85
N SER A 157 -15.19 -4.16 18.69
CA SER A 157 -16.21 -4.83 19.49
C SER A 157 -15.83 -4.87 20.97
N ILE A 158 -14.59 -5.28 21.29
CA ILE A 158 -14.05 -5.31 22.66
C ILE A 158 -14.07 -3.89 23.28
N MET A 159 -13.64 -2.88 22.53
CA MET A 159 -13.62 -1.50 23.00
C MET A 159 -15.03 -0.99 23.32
N SER A 160 -16.00 -1.28 22.46
CA SER A 160 -17.40 -0.88 22.66
C SER A 160 -18.03 -1.58 23.86
N GLY A 161 -17.70 -2.86 24.08
CA GLY A 161 -18.15 -3.62 25.26
C GLY A 161 -17.62 -3.06 26.59
N LEU A 162 -16.42 -2.47 26.61
CA LEU A 162 -15.90 -1.77 27.79
C LEU A 162 -16.64 -0.45 28.06
N GLU A 163 -17.11 0.24 27.02
CA GLU A 163 -17.84 1.49 27.13
C GLU A 163 -19.29 1.28 27.60
N GLY A 164 -19.93 0.20 27.15
CA GLY A 164 -21.25 -0.21 27.64
C GLY A 164 -21.25 -0.70 29.10
N LYS A 165 -20.15 -1.30 29.57
CA LYS A 165 -20.02 -1.72 30.98
C LYS A 165 -19.68 -0.56 31.93
N GLY A 166 -18.97 0.47 31.46
CA GLY A 166 -18.64 1.65 32.26
C GLY A 166 -19.82 2.60 32.50
N SER A 167 -20.89 2.49 31.72
CA SER A 167 -22.11 3.31 31.84
C SER A 167 -23.20 2.64 32.69
N ALA A 168 -23.07 1.36 33.04
CA ALA A 168 -24.04 0.62 33.85
C ALA A 168 -23.84 0.76 35.38
N THR A 169 -22.82 1.49 35.84
CA THR A 169 -22.47 1.62 37.27
C THR A 169 -22.81 3.01 37.85
N GLN A 170 -23.68 3.79 37.22
CA GLN A 170 -24.11 5.12 37.71
C GLN A 170 -25.65 5.28 37.79
N LEU A 171 -26.33 4.32 38.44
CA LEU A 171 -27.67 4.43 39.04
C LEU A 171 -27.68 3.33 40.12
N ASP A 172 -27.69 3.53 41.44
CA ASP A 172 -28.19 4.56 42.35
C ASP A 172 -27.20 4.75 43.54
N PRO A 173 -27.36 5.77 44.41
CA PRO A 173 -28.16 5.53 45.62
C PRO A 173 -29.03 6.70 46.10
N GLU A 174 -30.17 6.28 46.67
CA GLU A 174 -31.09 6.91 47.64
C GLU A 174 -31.82 8.23 47.29
#